data_AF-A0A4Q3C6G9-F1
#
_entry.id   AF-A0A4Q3C6G9-F1
#
_cell.length_a   1.000
_cell.length_b   1.000
_cell.length_c   1.000
_cell.angle_alpha   90.00
_cell.angle_beta   90.00
_cell.angle_gamma   90.00
#
_symmetry.space_group_name_H-M   'P 1'
#
loop_
_entity.id
_entity.type
_entity.pdbx_description
1 polymer ?
#
loop_
_entity_poly.entity_id
_entity_poly.type
_entity_poly.pdbx_seq_one_letter_code
_entity_poly.pdbx_strand_id
1 'polypeptide(L)'
;MRILRVISSVDPKAGGPIEGLKLSSSIMTTLGHETEVVSLDYPDASHVAEFTLPVHAVGKWVRKYGYTPALANWISANGHRFDAAVVHGLWNHASVGGWQGLRRAGLP
;
A
#
# COMPACT_ATOMS: atom_id res chain seq x y z
N MET A 1 -15.36 -5.51 5.87
CA MET A 1 -14.30 -6.15 5.08
C MET A 1 -12.97 -5.52 5.44
N ARG A 2 -11.87 -6.26 5.29
CA ARG A 2 -10.50 -5.79 5.42
C ARG A 2 -9.91 -5.56 4.04
N ILE A 3 -9.54 -4.31 3.74
CA ILE A 3 -9.05 -3.89 2.43
C ILE A 3 -7.58 -3.51 2.54
N LEU A 4 -6.74 -4.12 1.71
CA LEU A 4 -5.33 -3.75 1.59
C LEU A 4 -5.14 -2.70 0.49
N ARG A 5 -4.54 -1.56 0.81
CA ARG A 5 -4.19 -0.52 -0.15
C ARG A 5 -2.70 -0.62 -0.47
N VAL A 6 -2.34 -0.88 -1.72
CA VAL A 6 -0.95 -0.97 -2.16
C VAL A 6 -0.58 0.32 -2.88
N ILE A 7 0.41 1.08 -2.39
CA ILE A 7 0.81 2.36 -3.02
C ILE A 7 2.33 2.53 -3.03
N SER A 8 2.87 3.34 -3.95
CA SER A 8 4.31 3.61 -3.99
C SER A 8 4.82 4.48 -2.84
N SER A 9 4.01 5.40 -2.34
CA SER A 9 4.38 6.29 -1.24
C SER A 9 3.13 6.89 -0.59
N VAL A 10 3.18 7.11 0.73
CA VAL A 10 2.17 7.87 1.48
C VAL A 10 2.58 9.33 1.71
N ASP A 11 3.70 9.78 1.14
CA ASP A 11 4.14 11.17 1.21
C ASP A 11 3.13 12.08 0.48
N PRO A 12 2.52 13.08 1.15
CA PRO A 12 1.64 14.06 0.51
C PRO A 12 2.27 14.75 -0.69
N LYS A 13 3.60 14.88 -0.75
CA LYS A 13 4.34 15.45 -1.89
C LYS A 13 4.21 14.62 -3.17
N ALA A 14 3.86 13.34 -3.07
CA ALA A 14 3.60 12.48 -4.22
C ALA A 14 2.29 12.84 -4.97
N GLY A 15 1.43 13.69 -4.39
CA GLY A 15 0.30 14.30 -5.05
C GLY A 15 -0.94 13.39 -5.18
N GLY A 16 -1.56 13.38 -6.35
CA GLY A 16 -2.93 12.86 -6.56
C GLY A 16 -3.23 11.44 -6.03
N PRO A 17 -2.36 10.43 -6.24
CA PRO A 17 -2.67 9.05 -5.82
C PRO A 17 -2.89 8.88 -4.32
N ILE A 18 -2.11 9.56 -3.48
CA ILE A 18 -2.24 9.44 -2.02
C ILE A 18 -3.50 10.15 -1.51
N GLU A 19 -3.87 11.29 -2.10
CA GLU A 19 -5.09 11.99 -1.68
C GLU A 19 -6.35 11.20 -2.07
N GLY A 20 -6.38 10.61 -3.26
CA GLY A 20 -7.45 9.69 -3.65
C GLY A 20 -7.56 8.46 -2.74
N LEU A 21 -6.42 7.90 -2.32
CA LEU A 21 -6.38 6.82 -1.33
C LEU A 21 -6.98 7.28 0.01
N LYS A 22 -6.55 8.44 0.54
CA LYS A 22 -7.05 8.97 1.82
C LYS A 22 -8.56 9.21 1.79
N LEU A 23 -9.06 9.91 0.77
CA LEU A 23 -10.48 10.24 0.64
C LEU A 23 -11.34 8.99 0.46
N SER A 24 -10.91 8.05 -0.38
CA SER A 24 -11.67 6.80 -0.54
C SER A 24 -11.61 5.93 0.71
N SER A 25 -10.49 5.92 1.44
CA SER A 25 -10.34 5.15 2.67
C SER A 25 -11.19 5.70 3.81
N SER A 26 -11.34 7.03 3.93
CA SER A 26 -12.22 7.63 4.94
C SER A 26 -13.69 7.24 4.74
N ILE A 27 -14.14 7.16 3.48
CA ILE A 27 -15.48 6.67 3.15
C ILE A 27 -15.61 5.18 3.46
N MET A 28 -14.61 4.35 3.12
CA MET A 28 -14.63 2.92 3.44
C MET A 28 -14.71 2.69 4.96
N THR A 29 -13.99 3.47 5.77
CA THR A 29 -14.10 3.43 7.23
C THR A 29 -15.51 3.78 7.70
N THR A 30 -16.13 4.82 7.14
CA THR A 30 -17.51 5.21 7.46
C THR A 30 -18.52 4.09 7.13
N LEU A 31 -18.23 3.30 6.10
CA LEU A 31 -19.03 2.13 5.70
C LEU A 31 -18.73 0.86 6.54
N GLY A 32 -17.89 0.96 7.58
CA GLY A 32 -17.54 -0.17 8.45
C GLY A 32 -16.49 -1.11 7.86
N HIS A 33 -15.65 -0.65 6.94
CA HIS A 33 -14.52 -1.41 6.41
C HIS A 33 -13.20 -0.98 7.07
N GLU A 34 -12.35 -1.96 7.36
CA GLU A 34 -11.01 -1.73 7.88
C GLU A 34 -10.05 -1.59 6.70
N THR A 35 -9.22 -0.56 6.70
CA THR A 35 -8.25 -0.30 5.63
C THR A 35 -6.84 -0.24 6.20
N GLU A 36 -5.94 -1.03 5.64
CA GLU A 36 -4.50 -0.94 5.91
C GLU A 36 -3.76 -0.60 4.62
N VAL A 37 -2.62 0.08 4.74
CA VAL A 37 -1.79 0.51 3.61
C VAL A 37 -0.46 -0.23 3.64
N VAL A 38 0.01 -0.72 2.50
CA VAL A 38 1.39 -1.14 2.30
C VAL A 38 2.06 -0.21 1.31
N SER A 39 3.23 0.33 1.67
CA SER A 39 3.94 1.31 0.85
C SER A 39 5.41 0.99 0.66
N LEU A 40 6.02 1.57 -0.37
CA LEU A 40 7.45 1.46 -0.65
C LEU A 40 8.27 2.54 0.09
N ASP A 41 7.67 3.27 1.02
CA ASP A 41 8.39 4.25 1.85
C ASP A 41 9.38 3.55 2.77
N TYR A 42 10.35 4.31 3.26
CA TYR A 42 11.19 3.82 4.34
C TYR A 42 10.41 3.86 5.66
N PRO A 43 10.56 2.85 6.54
CA PRO A 43 9.84 2.80 7.81
C PRO A 43 10.08 3.98 8.75
N ASP A 44 11.24 4.63 8.63
CA ASP A 44 11.68 5.77 9.43
C ASP A 44 11.25 7.14 8.84
N ALA A 45 10.54 7.15 7.72
CA ALA A 45 10.09 8.39 7.11
C ALA A 45 8.98 9.06 7.95
N SER A 46 9.08 10.38 8.18
CA SER A 46 8.14 11.11 9.04
C SER A 46 6.70 11.03 8.56
N HIS A 47 6.47 11.09 7.25
CA HIS A 47 5.13 10.99 6.66
C HIS A 47 4.47 9.62 6.84
N VAL A 48 5.24 8.57 7.12
CA VAL A 48 4.70 7.24 7.48
C VAL A 48 4.18 7.26 8.91
N ALA A 49 4.94 7.86 9.84
CA ALA A 49 4.55 7.97 11.24
C ALA A 49 3.35 8.90 11.45
N GLU A 50 3.21 9.93 10.62
CA GLU A 50 2.10 10.90 10.67
C GLU A 50 0.83 10.41 9.96
N PHE A 51 0.89 9.26 9.28
CA PHE A 51 -0.24 8.78 8.47
C PHE A 51 -1.38 8.26 9.35
N THR A 52 -2.62 8.58 8.97
CA THR A 52 -3.81 8.30 9.78
C THR A 52 -4.25 6.84 9.78
N LEU A 53 -3.90 6.08 8.74
CA LEU A 53 -4.22 4.65 8.64
C LEU A 53 -2.99 3.81 8.99
N PRO A 54 -3.16 2.54 9.39
CA PRO A 54 -2.03 1.63 9.56
C PRO A 54 -1.22 1.52 8.26
N VAL A 55 0.07 1.89 8.31
CA VAL A 55 1.00 1.81 7.16
C VAL A 55 2.09 0.79 7.43
N HIS A 56 2.23 -0.14 6.49
CA HIS A 56 3.31 -1.11 6.41
C HIS A 56 4.31 -0.64 5.36
N ALA A 57 5.27 0.17 5.78
CA ALA A 57 6.36 0.63 4.94
C ALA A 57 7.40 -0.49 4.77
N VAL A 58 7.59 -0.99 3.55
CA VAL A 58 8.51 -2.12 3.27
C VAL A 58 9.89 -1.68 2.81
N GLY A 59 10.11 -0.38 2.60
CA GLY A 59 11.37 0.19 2.11
C GLY A 59 11.62 -0.08 0.63
N LYS A 60 12.03 0.95 -0.10
CA LYS A 60 12.44 0.83 -1.51
C LYS A 60 13.95 0.84 -1.70
N TRP A 61 14.41 0.25 -2.80
CA TRP A 61 15.75 0.51 -3.31
C TRP A 61 15.84 1.92 -3.90
N VAL A 62 17.02 2.56 -3.87
CA VAL A 62 17.30 3.99 -4.16
C VAL A 62 16.86 4.48 -5.57
N ARG A 63 16.34 3.60 -6.43
CA ARG A 63 15.90 3.94 -7.79
C ARG A 63 14.53 4.63 -7.81
N LYS A 64 14.32 5.47 -8.85
CA LYS A 64 13.10 6.26 -9.10
C LYS A 64 11.79 5.47 -9.00
N TYR A 65 11.79 4.19 -9.39
CA TYR A 65 10.59 3.33 -9.39
C TYR A 65 10.44 2.46 -8.13
N GLY A 66 11.42 2.51 -7.23
CA GLY A 66 11.33 1.95 -5.88
C GLY A 66 11.24 0.43 -5.79
N TYR A 67 11.97 -0.32 -6.62
CA TYR A 67 11.97 -1.78 -6.55
C TYR A 67 12.29 -2.30 -5.15
N THR A 68 11.57 -3.33 -4.70
CA THR A 68 11.89 -4.09 -3.49
C THR A 68 11.19 -5.45 -3.49
N PRO A 69 11.89 -6.57 -3.30
CA PRO A 69 11.22 -7.87 -3.17
C PRO A 69 10.36 -7.95 -1.90
N ALA A 70 10.63 -7.09 -0.91
CA ALA A 70 9.91 -7.08 0.36
C ALA A 70 8.41 -6.82 0.18
N LEU A 71 8.00 -6.05 -0.85
CA LEU A 71 6.58 -5.79 -1.10
C LEU A 71 5.80 -7.09 -1.36
N ALA A 72 6.24 -7.86 -2.35
CA ALA A 72 5.55 -9.08 -2.73
C ALA A 72 5.60 -10.14 -1.60
N ASN A 73 6.71 -10.19 -0.86
CA ASN A 73 6.86 -11.10 0.27
C ASN A 73 5.94 -10.72 1.44
N TRP A 74 5.86 -9.43 1.77
CA TRP A 74 4.99 -8.94 2.82
C TRP A 74 3.52 -9.21 2.50
N ILE A 75 3.09 -8.92 1.25
CA ILE A 75 1.72 -9.19 0.80
C ILE A 75 1.44 -10.70 0.84
N SER A 76 2.36 -11.54 0.36
CA SER A 76 2.17 -12.99 0.40
C SER A 76 2.03 -13.53 1.82
N ALA A 77 2.75 -12.96 2.79
CA ALA A 77 2.68 -13.38 4.19
C ALA A 77 1.42 -12.87 4.91
N ASN A 78 0.94 -11.67 4.57
CA ASN A 78 -0.15 -11.00 5.29
C ASN A 78 -1.49 -11.01 4.54
N GLY A 79 -1.50 -11.38 3.26
CA GLY A 79 -2.67 -11.25 2.37
C GLY A 79 -3.90 -11.99 2.86
N HIS A 80 -3.71 -13.10 3.58
CA HIS A 80 -4.79 -13.89 4.20
C HIS A 80 -5.63 -13.12 5.23
N ARG A 81 -5.16 -11.95 5.71
CA ARG A 81 -5.88 -11.09 6.65
C ARG A 81 -6.92 -10.19 5.97
N PHE A 82 -6.89 -10.11 4.65
CA PHE A 82 -7.66 -9.16 3.85
C PHE A 82 -8.65 -9.89 2.95
N ASP A 83 -9.76 -9.23 2.64
CA ASP A 83 -10.79 -9.74 1.72
C ASP A 83 -10.53 -9.30 0.28
N ALA A 84 -9.92 -8.12 0.09
CA ALA A 84 -9.59 -7.56 -1.22
C ALA A 84 -8.42 -6.58 -1.12
N ALA A 85 -7.75 -6.33 -2.26
CA ALA A 85 -6.73 -5.31 -2.38
C ALA A 85 -7.01 -4.29 -3.48
N VAL A 86 -6.53 -3.06 -3.27
CA VAL A 86 -6.56 -1.99 -4.27
C VAL A 86 -5.15 -1.47 -4.48
N VAL A 87 -4.69 -1.56 -5.72
CA VAL A 87 -3.38 -1.06 -6.15
C VAL A 87 -3.53 0.37 -6.66
N HIS A 88 -2.77 1.28 -6.06
CA HIS A 88 -2.78 2.71 -6.37
C HIS A 88 -1.51 3.11 -7.15
N GLY A 89 -1.75 3.81 -8.26
CA GLY A 89 -0.70 4.32 -9.14
C GLY A 89 -0.33 3.36 -10.27
N LEU A 90 0.22 3.94 -11.33
CA LEU A 90 0.70 3.25 -12.51
C LEU A 90 2.21 3.44 -12.64
N TRP A 91 2.86 2.53 -13.35
CA TRP A 91 4.28 2.63 -13.74
C TRP A 91 5.26 2.76 -12.57
N ASN A 92 4.97 2.13 -11.43
CA ASN A 92 5.87 2.02 -10.29
C ASN A 92 5.92 0.56 -9.79
N HIS A 93 6.85 0.26 -8.89
CA HIS A 93 6.98 -1.11 -8.37
C HIS A 93 5.78 -1.55 -7.50
N ALA A 94 4.98 -0.63 -6.96
CA ALA A 94 3.79 -0.99 -6.21
C ALA A 94 2.75 -1.69 -7.10
N SER A 95 2.65 -1.29 -8.38
CA SER A 95 1.79 -1.98 -9.34
C SER A 95 2.26 -3.41 -9.65
N VAL A 96 3.54 -3.58 -10.00
CA VAL A 96 4.08 -4.88 -10.41
C VAL A 96 4.31 -5.81 -9.22
N GLY A 97 5.01 -5.35 -8.20
CA GLY A 97 5.30 -6.11 -6.98
C GLY A 97 4.04 -6.36 -6.16
N GLY A 98 3.09 -5.43 -6.18
CA GLY A 98 1.75 -5.61 -5.61
C GLY A 98 1.04 -6.79 -6.25
N TRP A 99 0.83 -6.76 -7.57
CA TRP A 99 0.21 -7.86 -8.30
C TRP A 99 0.90 -9.20 -8.07
N GLN A 100 2.23 -9.24 -8.08
CA GLN A 100 2.99 -10.47 -7.79
C GLN A 100 2.68 -11.02 -6.39
N GLY A 101 2.62 -10.16 -5.37
CA GLY A 101 2.26 -10.53 -4.01
C GLY A 101 0.80 -11.00 -3.90
N LEU A 102 -0.12 -10.24 -4.49
CA LEU A 102 -1.56 -10.54 -4.47
C LEU A 102 -1.87 -11.88 -5.13
N ARG A 103 -1.25 -12.15 -6.29
CA ARG A 103 -1.40 -13.43 -6.99
C ARG A 103 -0.90 -14.61 -6.17
N ARG A 104 0.15 -14.44 -5.37
CA ARG A 104 0.66 -15.48 -4.45
C ARG A 104 -0.25 -15.68 -3.25
N ALA A 105 -0.86 -14.61 -2.76
CA ALA A 105 -1.78 -14.64 -1.63
C ALA A 105 -3.19 -15.16 -2.00
N GLY A 106 -3.53 -15.24 -3.28
CA GLY A 106 -4.90 -15.52 -3.72
C GLY A 106 -5.88 -14.40 -3.37
N LEU A 107 -5.38 -13.18 -3.17
CA LEU A 107 -6.16 -12.01 -2.79
C LEU A 107 -6.64 -11.29 -4.06
N PRO A 108 -7.95 -11.08 -4.25
CA PRO A 108 -8.47 -10.36 -5.41
C PRO A 108 -8.07 -8.89 -5.42
#